data_AF-A0A6C0CEW0-F1
#
_entry.id   AF-A0A6C0CEW0-F1
#
_cell.length_a   1.000
_cell.length_b   1.000
_cell.length_c   1.000
_cell.angle_alpha   90.00
_cell.angle_beta   90.00
_cell.angle_gamma   90.00
#
_symmetry.space_group_name_H-M   'P 1'
#
loop_
_entity.id
_entity.type
_entity.pdbx_description
1 polymer ?
#
loop_
_entity_poly.entity_id
_entity_poly.type
_entity_poly.pdbx_seq_one_letter_code
_entity_poly.pdbx_strand_id
1 'polypeptide(L)'
;MSEAEVFKPNEKELRLFEQEKMDLYKGTFVVCLVYGLSAFLLLVVILFTEWGKEYIYDKFAPAVITYILGSLIIIIYLLNAIFTIRPRRIGTDMDSDANIICPDYWKLEKVPDAIKTEIMDNNINNSSSKKIIPQIGRETNANLQYRCVYDNNVYGNTGDLLRMKNSLADTADPYYAGFNNINNAKTYRNAEIAKTNSTIMPEYIIKEPKKQSEQYQELKKYAKFVGAYSSNNENIFTANNSNALRISNDDYIESGTNDRRSIWKKYENEAPLICNVVYPQVLGVLDSDTRGKNEVSCEYAKECGVSWSALKCK
;
A
#
# COMPACT_ATOMS: atom_id res chain seq x y z
N MET A 1 25.28 11.84 -25.14
CA MET A 1 25.31 10.45 -24.63
C MET A 1 25.65 10.56 -23.16
N SER A 2 24.64 10.67 -22.29
CA SER A 2 24.85 10.82 -20.85
C SER A 2 25.26 9.47 -20.27
N GLU A 3 26.32 9.46 -19.46
CA GLU A 3 26.71 8.33 -18.63
C GLU A 3 25.48 7.81 -17.87
N ALA A 4 25.08 6.58 -18.16
CA ALA A 4 24.08 5.89 -17.36
C ALA A 4 24.72 5.61 -16.00
N GLU A 5 24.18 6.24 -14.95
CA GLU A 5 24.58 6.00 -13.57
C GLU A 5 24.60 4.49 -13.29
N VAL A 6 25.77 3.97 -12.95
CA VAL A 6 26.00 2.55 -12.66
C VAL A 6 25.22 2.20 -11.39
N PHE A 7 24.17 1.41 -11.55
CA PHE A 7 23.30 0.96 -10.45
C PHE A 7 24.10 0.14 -9.42
N LYS A 8 24.08 0.60 -8.15
CA LYS A 8 24.69 -0.07 -7.00
C LYS A 8 23.56 -0.57 -6.07
N PRO A 9 23.28 -1.89 -6.00
CA PRO A 9 22.16 -2.43 -5.23
C PRO A 9 22.32 -2.22 -3.72
N ASN A 10 21.19 -2.08 -3.01
CA ASN A 10 21.13 -2.02 -1.54
C ASN A 10 21.31 -3.42 -0.91
N GLU A 11 21.76 -3.54 0.35
CA GLU A 11 22.07 -4.84 1.00
C GLU A 11 20.89 -5.82 1.01
N LYS A 12 19.64 -5.33 1.12
CA LYS A 12 18.44 -6.17 1.08
C LYS A 12 18.12 -6.65 -0.34
N GLU A 13 18.32 -5.81 -1.35
CA GLU A 13 18.15 -6.17 -2.76
C GLU A 13 19.22 -7.18 -3.17
N LEU A 14 20.44 -7.01 -2.66
CA LEU A 14 21.53 -7.96 -2.85
C LEU A 14 21.18 -9.32 -2.24
N ARG A 15 20.65 -9.36 -1.01
CA ARG A 15 20.23 -10.62 -0.36
C ARG A 15 19.05 -11.29 -1.06
N LEU A 16 18.05 -10.53 -1.52
CA LEU A 16 16.90 -11.09 -2.26
C LEU A 16 17.33 -11.60 -3.63
N PHE A 17 18.18 -10.86 -4.33
CA PHE A 17 18.79 -11.28 -5.58
C PHE A 17 19.66 -12.54 -5.39
N GLU A 18 20.47 -12.58 -4.33
CA GLU A 18 21.23 -13.77 -3.96
C GLU A 18 20.30 -14.95 -3.66
N GLN A 19 19.19 -14.73 -2.96
CA GLN A 19 18.22 -15.77 -2.66
C GLN A 19 17.53 -16.31 -3.92
N GLU A 20 17.02 -15.44 -4.79
CA GLU A 20 16.41 -15.84 -6.07
C GLU A 20 17.40 -16.58 -6.96
N LYS A 21 18.63 -16.07 -7.07
CA LYS A 21 19.72 -16.72 -7.80
C LYS A 21 20.06 -18.08 -7.20
N MET A 22 20.08 -18.19 -5.88
CA MET A 22 20.33 -19.44 -5.16
C MET A 22 19.19 -20.44 -5.37
N ASP A 23 17.94 -20.01 -5.42
CA ASP A 23 16.80 -20.90 -5.63
C ASP A 23 16.71 -21.38 -7.09
N LEU A 24 16.99 -20.52 -8.08
CA LEU A 24 17.18 -20.95 -9.47
C LEU A 24 18.38 -21.89 -9.63
N TYR A 25 19.48 -21.63 -8.92
CA TYR A 25 20.65 -22.51 -8.91
C TYR A 25 20.33 -23.87 -8.32
N LYS A 26 19.61 -23.93 -7.18
CA LYS A 26 19.13 -25.18 -6.60
C LYS A 26 18.21 -25.93 -7.56
N GLY A 27 17.28 -25.24 -8.22
CA GLY A 27 16.40 -25.84 -9.22
C GLY A 27 17.19 -26.50 -10.36
N THR A 28 18.16 -25.79 -10.91
CA THR A 28 19.00 -26.29 -12.01
C THR A 28 19.90 -27.43 -11.55
N PHE A 29 20.46 -27.34 -10.34
CA PHE A 29 21.26 -28.41 -9.73
C PHE A 29 20.45 -29.70 -9.55
N VAL A 30 19.21 -29.61 -9.05
CA VAL A 30 18.32 -30.76 -8.90
C VAL A 30 18.00 -31.40 -10.25
N VAL A 31 17.71 -30.58 -11.26
CA VAL A 31 17.45 -31.07 -12.62
C VAL A 31 18.67 -31.80 -13.19
N CYS A 32 19.86 -31.22 -13.08
CA CYS A 32 21.11 -31.87 -13.49
C CYS A 32 21.39 -33.17 -12.72
N LEU A 33 21.08 -33.22 -11.43
CA LEU A 33 21.26 -34.42 -10.61
C LEU A 33 20.32 -35.53 -11.10
N VAL A 34 19.04 -35.24 -11.33
CA VAL A 34 18.08 -36.22 -11.85
C VAL A 34 18.51 -36.77 -13.22
N TYR A 35 18.91 -35.90 -14.15
CA TYR A 35 19.38 -36.31 -15.48
C TYR A 35 20.72 -37.07 -15.44
N GLY A 36 21.64 -36.66 -14.56
CA GLY A 36 22.94 -37.31 -14.39
C GLY A 36 22.80 -38.70 -13.77
N LEU A 37 21.94 -38.83 -12.75
CA LEU A 37 21.72 -40.09 -12.04
C LEU A 37 20.96 -41.09 -12.91
N SER A 38 19.98 -40.64 -13.71
CA SER A 38 19.33 -41.51 -14.70
C SER A 38 20.27 -41.96 -15.81
N ALA A 39 21.17 -41.09 -16.29
CA ALA A 39 22.20 -41.46 -17.25
C ALA A 39 23.21 -42.46 -16.67
N PHE A 40 23.62 -42.27 -15.41
CA PHE A 40 24.49 -43.19 -14.70
C PHE A 40 23.85 -44.58 -14.54
N LEU A 41 22.58 -44.64 -14.14
CA LEU A 41 21.85 -45.90 -14.05
C LEU A 41 21.74 -46.62 -15.39
N LEU A 42 21.45 -45.88 -16.48
CA LEU A 42 21.44 -46.43 -17.83
C LEU A 42 22.81 -47.02 -18.21
N LEU A 43 23.90 -46.32 -17.90
CA LEU A 43 25.26 -46.78 -18.19
C LEU A 43 25.59 -48.06 -17.41
N VAL A 44 25.23 -48.14 -16.13
CA VAL A 44 25.39 -49.34 -15.30
C VAL A 44 24.61 -50.52 -15.91
N VAL A 45 23.36 -50.31 -16.33
CA VAL A 45 22.56 -51.37 -16.97
C VAL A 45 23.19 -51.83 -18.29
N ILE A 46 23.79 -50.94 -19.07
CA ILE A 46 24.47 -51.31 -20.32
C ILE A 46 25.73 -52.13 -20.05
N LEU A 47 26.55 -51.75 -19.05
CA LEU A 47 27.83 -52.40 -18.77
C LEU A 47 27.69 -53.75 -18.05
N PHE A 48 26.67 -53.90 -17.19
CA PHE A 48 26.55 -55.06 -16.31
C PHE A 48 25.46 -56.08 -16.74
N THR A 49 24.69 -55.79 -17.80
CA THR A 49 23.65 -56.72 -18.28
C THR A 49 23.70 -56.91 -19.79
N GLU A 50 23.76 -58.18 -20.23
CA GLU A 50 23.72 -58.54 -21.67
C GLU A 50 22.42 -58.09 -22.34
N TRP A 51 21.31 -58.13 -21.60
CA TRP A 51 20.01 -57.60 -22.04
C TRP A 51 20.06 -56.09 -22.34
N GLY A 52 20.76 -55.32 -21.50
CA GLY A 52 20.94 -53.88 -21.69
C GLY A 52 21.75 -53.57 -22.95
N LYS A 53 22.77 -54.36 -23.23
CA LYS A 53 23.59 -54.22 -24.44
C LYS A 53 22.77 -54.51 -25.71
N GLU A 54 22.01 -55.59 -25.76
CA GLU A 54 21.25 -55.96 -26.96
C GLU A 54 20.05 -55.04 -27.21
N TYR A 55 19.26 -54.71 -26.17
CA TYR A 55 18.08 -53.87 -26.36
C TYR A 55 18.40 -52.39 -26.50
N ILE A 56 19.34 -51.84 -25.71
CA ILE A 56 19.57 -50.39 -25.69
C ILE A 56 20.45 -49.95 -26.87
N TYR A 57 21.50 -50.70 -27.23
CA TYR A 57 22.38 -50.33 -28.34
C TYR A 57 21.77 -50.65 -29.72
N ASP A 58 21.18 -51.82 -29.92
CA ASP A 58 20.74 -52.21 -31.27
C ASP A 58 19.30 -51.75 -31.60
N LYS A 59 18.43 -51.60 -30.58
CA LYS A 59 17.00 -51.30 -30.80
C LYS A 59 16.59 -49.88 -30.39
N PHE A 60 17.22 -49.32 -29.35
CA PHE A 60 16.83 -48.02 -28.78
C PHE A 60 17.90 -46.92 -28.88
N ALA A 61 19.01 -47.14 -29.59
CA ALA A 61 20.04 -46.11 -29.79
C ALA A 61 19.49 -44.75 -30.27
N PRO A 62 18.52 -44.68 -31.22
CA PRO A 62 17.93 -43.39 -31.62
C PRO A 62 17.22 -42.67 -30.46
N ALA A 63 16.57 -43.41 -29.56
CA ALA A 63 15.90 -42.87 -28.38
C ALA A 63 16.91 -42.37 -27.32
N VAL A 64 18.02 -43.10 -27.14
CA VAL A 64 19.08 -42.69 -26.21
C VAL A 64 19.80 -41.43 -26.71
N ILE A 65 20.11 -41.37 -28.01
CA ILE A 65 20.76 -40.21 -28.61
C ILE A 65 19.87 -38.96 -28.51
N THR A 66 18.57 -39.09 -28.81
CA THR A 66 17.62 -37.97 -28.67
C THR A 66 17.44 -37.54 -27.22
N TYR A 67 17.45 -38.46 -26.27
CA TYR A 67 17.45 -38.15 -24.84
C TYR A 67 18.69 -37.36 -24.40
N ILE A 68 19.89 -37.81 -24.78
CA ILE A 68 21.15 -37.10 -24.47
C ILE A 68 21.14 -35.71 -25.09
N LEU A 69 20.77 -35.59 -26.37
CA LEU A 69 20.78 -34.33 -27.10
C LEU A 69 19.73 -33.35 -26.55
N GLY A 70 18.54 -33.84 -26.20
CA GLY A 70 17.51 -33.06 -25.55
C GLY A 70 17.92 -32.57 -24.16
N SER A 71 18.54 -33.43 -23.35
CA SER A 71 19.05 -33.05 -22.03
C SER A 71 20.12 -31.96 -22.11
N LEU A 72 21.00 -32.04 -23.11
CA LEU A 72 22.07 -31.06 -23.34
C LEU A 72 21.50 -29.69 -23.74
N ILE A 73 20.47 -29.65 -24.60
CA ILE A 73 19.77 -28.41 -24.95
C ILE A 73 19.10 -27.76 -23.73
N ILE A 74 18.44 -28.56 -22.89
CA ILE A 74 17.77 -28.06 -21.67
C ILE A 74 18.79 -27.47 -20.70
N ILE A 75 19.93 -28.14 -20.49
CA ILE A 75 21.00 -27.64 -19.61
C ILE A 75 21.55 -26.31 -20.14
N ILE A 76 21.82 -26.20 -21.44
CA ILE A 76 22.30 -24.95 -22.06
C ILE A 76 21.26 -23.83 -21.90
N TYR A 77 19.98 -24.14 -22.11
CA TYR A 77 18.89 -23.18 -21.92
C TYR A 77 18.82 -22.66 -20.47
N LEU A 78 18.89 -23.55 -19.48
CA LEU A 78 18.86 -23.17 -18.06
C LEU A 78 20.11 -22.37 -17.65
N LEU A 79 21.29 -22.72 -18.16
CA LEU A 79 22.51 -21.94 -17.93
C LEU A 79 22.37 -20.52 -18.50
N ASN A 80 21.88 -20.39 -19.73
CA ASN A 80 21.62 -19.08 -20.32
C ASN A 80 20.56 -18.29 -19.53
N ALA A 81 19.51 -18.95 -19.03
CA ALA A 81 18.53 -18.31 -18.17
C ALA A 81 19.18 -17.76 -16.89
N ILE A 82 20.11 -18.50 -16.26
CA ILE A 82 20.84 -18.03 -15.07
C ILE A 82 21.75 -16.83 -15.40
N PHE A 83 22.50 -16.90 -16.51
CA PHE A 83 23.42 -15.81 -16.89
C PHE A 83 22.72 -14.56 -17.42
N THR A 84 21.51 -14.69 -17.94
CA THR A 84 20.71 -13.55 -18.44
C THR A 84 19.88 -12.86 -17.34
N ILE A 85 19.84 -13.41 -16.12
CA ILE A 85 19.26 -12.73 -14.96
C ILE A 85 20.13 -11.52 -14.61
N ARG A 86 19.64 -10.34 -14.98
CA ARG A 86 20.16 -9.06 -14.51
C ARG A 86 19.48 -8.71 -13.18
N PRO A 87 20.17 -8.04 -12.25
CA PRO A 87 19.53 -7.47 -11.08
C PRO A 87 18.43 -6.53 -11.56
N ARG A 88 17.18 -6.88 -11.28
CA ARG A 88 16.07 -5.94 -11.39
C ARG A 88 16.13 -5.05 -10.15
N ARG A 89 15.84 -3.76 -10.31
CA ARG A 89 15.52 -2.93 -9.15
C ARG A 89 14.36 -3.63 -8.46
N ILE A 90 14.58 -4.14 -7.25
CA ILE A 90 13.47 -4.41 -6.34
C ILE A 90 13.20 -3.05 -5.76
N GLY A 91 12.56 -2.23 -6.59
CA GLY A 91 12.19 -0.91 -6.17
C GLY A 91 11.48 -1.05 -4.83
N THR A 92 11.89 -0.24 -3.88
CA THR A 92 10.99 0.22 -2.83
C THR A 92 9.91 1.03 -3.55
N ASP A 93 9.07 0.35 -4.33
CA ASP A 93 8.22 0.95 -5.34
C ASP A 93 6.89 1.27 -4.68
N MET A 94 6.90 2.37 -3.92
CA MET A 94 5.71 3.22 -3.82
C MET A 94 5.82 4.43 -4.76
N ASP A 95 6.84 4.42 -5.63
CA ASP A 95 7.12 5.41 -6.67
C ASP A 95 6.90 4.89 -8.11
N SER A 96 6.53 3.62 -8.32
CA SER A 96 6.07 3.15 -9.63
C SER A 96 4.56 2.89 -9.59
N ASP A 97 3.82 3.49 -10.53
CA ASP A 97 2.37 3.32 -10.72
C ASP A 97 1.92 1.84 -10.77
N ALA A 98 2.86 0.92 -11.01
CA ALA A 98 2.64 -0.51 -11.11
C ALA A 98 2.55 -1.26 -9.77
N ASN A 99 2.86 -0.64 -8.63
CA ASN A 99 2.94 -1.34 -7.34
C ASN A 99 2.19 -0.64 -6.20
N ILE A 100 1.22 0.22 -6.52
CA ILE A 100 0.31 0.81 -5.53
C ILE A 100 -0.68 -0.26 -5.09
N ILE A 101 -0.53 -0.72 -3.85
CA ILE A 101 -1.40 -1.72 -3.26
C ILE A 101 -2.54 -1.01 -2.52
N CYS A 102 -3.79 -1.29 -2.89
CA CYS A 102 -4.96 -0.85 -2.15
C CYS A 102 -5.41 -1.89 -1.11
N PRO A 103 -6.17 -1.50 -0.09
CA PRO A 103 -6.88 -2.44 0.77
C PRO A 103 -7.84 -3.35 -0.02
N ASP A 104 -8.27 -4.44 0.60
CA ASP A 104 -9.11 -5.45 -0.05
C ASP A 104 -10.49 -4.87 -0.37
N TYR A 105 -10.95 -5.06 -1.62
CA TYR A 105 -12.20 -4.52 -2.15
C TYR A 105 -12.24 -2.99 -2.26
N TRP A 106 -11.08 -2.36 -2.49
CA TRP A 106 -10.95 -0.93 -2.76
C TRP A 106 -10.52 -0.70 -4.21
N LYS A 107 -10.92 0.45 -4.77
CA LYS A 107 -10.60 0.91 -6.11
C LYS A 107 -9.49 1.95 -6.06
N LEU A 108 -8.52 1.81 -6.95
CA LEU A 108 -7.49 2.81 -7.17
C LEU A 108 -8.06 3.95 -8.04
N GLU A 109 -7.94 5.18 -7.58
CA GLU A 109 -8.38 6.38 -8.29
C GLU A 109 -7.24 7.40 -8.37
N LYS A 110 -7.20 8.16 -9.47
CA LYS A 110 -6.29 9.30 -9.57
C LYS A 110 -6.78 10.45 -8.68
N VAL A 111 -5.87 11.07 -7.93
CA VAL A 111 -6.20 12.21 -7.07
C VAL A 111 -6.46 13.44 -7.94
N PRO A 112 -7.60 14.13 -7.78
CA PRO A 112 -7.86 15.40 -8.48
C PRO A 112 -6.82 16.48 -8.13
N ASP A 113 -6.42 17.28 -9.13
CA ASP A 113 -5.37 18.31 -8.96
C ASP A 113 -5.70 19.35 -7.88
N ALA A 114 -6.99 19.68 -7.69
CA ALA A 114 -7.44 20.60 -6.65
C ALA A 114 -7.14 20.05 -5.23
N ILE A 115 -7.49 18.78 -4.98
CA ILE A 115 -7.23 18.09 -3.71
C ILE A 115 -5.72 17.94 -3.48
N LYS A 116 -4.98 17.60 -4.54
CA LYS A 116 -3.52 17.48 -4.49
C LYS A 116 -2.86 18.78 -4.09
N THR A 117 -3.29 19.89 -4.68
CA THR A 117 -2.73 21.21 -4.36
C THR A 117 -2.99 21.58 -2.90
N GLU A 118 -4.19 21.34 -2.38
CA GLU A 118 -4.49 21.63 -0.97
C GLU A 118 -3.69 20.78 0.02
N ILE A 119 -3.56 19.48 -0.23
CA ILE A 119 -2.75 18.58 0.60
C ILE A 119 -1.27 19.01 0.57
N MET A 120 -0.76 19.44 -0.59
CA MET A 120 0.62 19.91 -0.71
C MET A 120 0.83 21.28 -0.07
N ASP A 121 -0.08 22.22 -0.26
CA ASP A 121 -0.01 23.55 0.35
C ASP A 121 -0.06 23.46 1.88
N ASN A 122 -0.84 22.50 2.41
CA ASN A 122 -0.87 22.16 3.83
C ASN A 122 0.49 21.70 4.38
N ASN A 123 1.31 21.05 3.57
CA ASN A 123 2.66 20.62 3.94
C ASN A 123 3.69 21.76 3.90
N ILE A 124 3.37 22.88 3.25
CA ILE A 124 4.32 23.95 2.89
C ILE A 124 4.08 25.26 3.66
N ASN A 125 2.83 25.63 3.95
CA ASN A 125 2.52 26.85 4.71
C ASN A 125 2.84 26.60 6.21
N ASN A 126 3.55 27.40 7.04
CA ASN A 126 3.98 28.80 7.02
C ASN A 126 5.18 29.05 8.01
N SER A 127 5.94 30.14 7.78
CA SER A 127 6.97 30.86 8.58
C SER A 127 8.08 30.13 9.38
N SER A 128 7.99 28.83 9.61
CA SER A 128 8.90 28.10 10.52
C SER A 128 9.42 26.79 9.93
N SER A 129 9.61 26.73 8.60
CA SER A 129 10.43 25.72 7.90
C SER A 129 10.16 24.22 8.17
N LYS A 130 9.11 23.84 8.92
CA LYS A 130 8.82 22.45 9.27
C LYS A 130 7.61 21.94 8.51
N LYS A 131 7.90 21.19 7.45
CA LYS A 131 6.92 20.35 6.74
C LYS A 131 6.34 19.30 7.71
N ILE A 132 5.08 18.91 7.50
CA ILE A 132 4.42 17.82 8.25
C ILE A 132 5.11 16.50 7.94
N ILE A 133 5.35 16.25 6.64
CA ILE A 133 6.12 15.11 6.13
C ILE A 133 7.26 15.68 5.26
N PRO A 134 8.47 15.86 5.81
CA PRO A 134 9.60 16.50 5.12
C PRO A 134 10.01 15.84 3.80
N GLN A 135 9.86 14.52 3.73
CA GLN A 135 10.19 13.68 2.57
C GLN A 135 9.30 13.99 1.36
N ILE A 136 8.10 14.55 1.56
CA ILE A 136 7.18 14.92 0.49
C ILE A 136 7.39 16.40 0.16
N GLY A 137 7.82 16.69 -1.06
CA GLY A 137 7.98 18.04 -1.61
C GLY A 137 7.02 18.31 -2.76
N ARG A 138 6.82 19.59 -3.09
CA ARG A 138 5.96 20.00 -4.22
C ARG A 138 6.45 19.45 -5.57
N GLU A 139 7.77 19.29 -5.69
CA GLU A 139 8.42 18.66 -6.85
C GLU A 139 8.16 17.14 -6.91
N THR A 140 8.10 16.47 -5.75
CA THR A 140 7.87 15.02 -5.59
C THR A 140 6.39 14.68 -5.48
N ASN A 141 5.61 15.28 -6.38
CA ASN A 141 4.20 15.01 -6.68
C ASN A 141 3.88 13.53 -7.01
N ALA A 142 4.89 12.65 -7.04
CA ALA A 142 4.78 11.20 -7.18
C ALA A 142 4.02 10.54 -6.02
N ASN A 143 4.18 11.05 -4.79
CA ASN A 143 3.63 10.41 -3.58
C ASN A 143 2.13 10.65 -3.33
N LEU A 144 1.44 11.35 -4.23
CA LEU A 144 0.02 11.69 -4.09
C LEU A 144 -0.73 11.61 -5.44
N GLN A 145 -0.27 10.75 -6.34
CA GLN A 145 -0.91 10.61 -7.66
C GLN A 145 -2.20 9.82 -7.57
N TYR A 146 -2.22 8.82 -6.70
CA TYR A 146 -3.37 7.93 -6.54
C TYR A 146 -3.81 7.84 -5.08
N ARG A 147 -5.10 7.54 -4.93
CA ARG A 147 -5.74 7.20 -3.66
C ARG A 147 -6.56 5.94 -3.86
N CYS A 148 -6.74 5.17 -2.80
CA CYS A 148 -7.69 4.08 -2.81
C CYS A 148 -8.98 4.55 -2.15
N VAL A 149 -10.10 4.25 -2.79
CA VAL A 149 -11.45 4.50 -2.29
C VAL A 149 -12.17 3.17 -2.18
N TYR A 150 -12.97 2.98 -1.13
CA TYR A 150 -13.72 1.73 -0.97
C TYR A 150 -14.68 1.49 -2.16
N ASP A 151 -14.97 0.23 -2.47
CA ASP A 151 -15.91 -0.09 -3.54
C ASP A 151 -17.37 -0.04 -3.04
N ASN A 152 -18.14 0.93 -3.54
CA ASN A 152 -19.58 1.06 -3.24
C ASN A 152 -20.41 -0.18 -3.63
N ASN A 153 -19.95 -0.97 -4.61
CA ASN A 153 -20.64 -2.20 -5.01
C ASN A 153 -20.49 -3.31 -3.95
N VAL A 154 -19.50 -3.21 -3.07
CA VAL A 154 -19.22 -4.17 -2.00
C VAL A 154 -19.78 -3.68 -0.67
N TYR A 155 -19.53 -2.41 -0.34
CA TYR A 155 -19.84 -1.85 0.98
C TYR A 155 -21.11 -0.99 1.02
N GLY A 156 -21.78 -0.76 -0.11
CA GLY A 156 -22.92 0.15 -0.21
C GLY A 156 -22.51 1.61 -0.30
N ASN A 157 -23.41 2.54 0.03
CA ASN A 157 -23.04 3.95 0.09
C ASN A 157 -22.27 4.29 1.38
N THR A 158 -21.73 5.50 1.49
CA THR A 158 -20.89 5.89 2.65
C THR A 158 -21.66 5.83 3.97
N GLY A 159 -22.97 6.10 3.95
CA GLY A 159 -23.83 5.96 5.12
C GLY A 159 -24.01 4.50 5.56
N ASP A 160 -24.12 3.58 4.62
CA ASP A 160 -24.17 2.13 4.89
C ASP A 160 -22.85 1.65 5.51
N LEU A 161 -21.72 2.03 4.90
CA LEU A 161 -20.39 1.71 5.40
C LEU A 161 -20.14 2.29 6.80
N LEU A 162 -20.56 3.53 7.06
CA LEU A 162 -20.46 4.16 8.37
C LEU A 162 -21.27 3.39 9.43
N ARG A 163 -22.52 3.02 9.12
CA ARG A 163 -23.36 2.22 10.03
C ARG A 163 -22.74 0.86 10.32
N MET A 164 -22.23 0.19 9.29
CA MET A 164 -21.54 -1.09 9.44
C MET A 164 -20.32 -0.94 10.36
N LYS A 165 -19.46 0.06 10.12
CA LYS A 165 -18.28 0.31 10.96
C LYS A 165 -18.65 0.60 12.40
N ASN A 166 -19.65 1.44 12.65
CA ASN A 166 -20.12 1.74 14.01
C ASN A 166 -20.80 0.55 14.69
N SER A 167 -21.40 -0.39 13.95
CA SER A 167 -21.93 -1.63 14.55
C SER A 167 -20.85 -2.61 15.02
N LEU A 168 -19.63 -2.48 14.48
CA LEU A 168 -18.47 -3.31 14.82
C LEU A 168 -17.49 -2.59 15.76
N ALA A 169 -17.60 -1.27 15.87
CA ALA A 169 -16.72 -0.43 16.69
C ALA A 169 -17.05 -0.57 18.18
N ASP A 170 -16.03 -0.33 19.01
CA ASP A 170 -16.26 -0.06 20.44
C ASP A 170 -16.99 1.28 20.57
N THR A 171 -18.03 1.32 21.41
CA THR A 171 -18.79 2.52 21.74
C THR A 171 -17.93 3.68 22.25
N ALA A 172 -16.75 3.40 22.80
CA ALA A 172 -15.81 4.42 23.27
C ALA A 172 -15.08 5.15 22.13
N ASP A 173 -14.93 4.52 20.96
CA ASP A 173 -14.14 5.02 19.82
C ASP A 173 -14.95 4.97 18.50
N PRO A 174 -16.06 5.73 18.40
CA PRO A 174 -16.93 5.67 17.24
C PRO A 174 -16.32 6.32 15.99
N TYR A 175 -16.81 5.89 14.83
CA TYR A 175 -16.60 6.58 13.57
C TYR A 175 -17.61 7.72 13.41
N TYR A 176 -17.15 8.84 12.92
CA TYR A 176 -17.95 10.03 12.63
C TYR A 176 -18.17 10.20 11.13
N ALA A 177 -19.30 10.83 10.79
CA ALA A 177 -19.60 11.20 9.42
C ALA A 177 -18.83 12.49 9.07
N GLY A 178 -18.26 12.56 7.86
CA GLY A 178 -17.45 13.68 7.40
C GLY A 178 -18.00 14.28 6.11
N PHE A 179 -17.94 15.60 5.99
CA PHE A 179 -18.56 16.37 4.91
C PHE A 179 -17.65 17.42 4.32
N ASN A 180 -17.86 17.80 3.07
CA ASN A 180 -17.17 18.93 2.45
C ASN A 180 -17.81 20.29 2.78
N ASN A 181 -19.01 20.27 3.38
CA ASN A 181 -19.79 21.47 3.65
C ASN A 181 -20.29 21.47 5.10
N ILE A 182 -20.13 22.60 5.80
CA ILE A 182 -20.53 22.74 7.20
C ILE A 182 -22.05 22.64 7.39
N ASN A 183 -22.84 23.12 6.42
CA ASN A 183 -24.30 23.03 6.48
C ASN A 183 -24.77 21.59 6.32
N ASN A 184 -24.07 20.80 5.49
CA ASN A 184 -24.34 19.37 5.33
C ASN A 184 -24.03 18.63 6.63
N ALA A 185 -22.87 18.89 7.24
CA ALA A 185 -22.50 18.31 8.54
C ALA A 185 -23.53 18.65 9.63
N LYS A 186 -23.97 19.92 9.72
CA LYS A 186 -25.02 20.35 10.66
C LYS A 186 -26.37 19.68 10.39
N THR A 187 -26.79 19.62 9.13
CA THR A 187 -28.06 18.99 8.75
C THR A 187 -28.07 17.52 9.11
N TYR A 188 -26.98 16.81 8.82
CA TYR A 188 -26.79 15.41 9.18
C TYR A 188 -26.84 15.22 10.70
N ARG A 189 -26.09 16.04 11.44
CA ARG A 189 -26.04 16.01 12.90
C ARG A 189 -27.41 16.26 13.54
N ASN A 190 -28.16 17.24 13.05
CA ASN A 190 -29.50 17.54 13.54
C ASN A 190 -30.47 16.37 13.32
N ALA A 191 -30.38 15.67 12.18
CA ALA A 191 -31.16 14.47 11.92
C ALA A 191 -30.78 13.33 12.87
N GLU A 192 -29.48 13.12 13.12
CA GLU A 192 -28.98 12.13 14.08
C GLU A 192 -29.51 12.40 15.50
N ILE A 193 -29.42 13.64 15.98
CA ILE A 193 -29.96 14.07 17.29
C ILE A 193 -31.47 13.81 17.34
N ALA A 194 -32.19 14.16 16.27
CA ALA A 194 -33.63 13.94 16.16
C ALA A 194 -34.01 12.46 15.95
N LYS A 195 -33.04 11.55 15.81
CA LYS A 195 -33.22 10.13 15.47
C LYS A 195 -34.05 9.93 14.20
N THR A 196 -33.86 10.81 13.23
CA THR A 196 -34.49 10.75 11.91
C THR A 196 -33.45 10.42 10.84
N ASN A 197 -33.92 9.93 9.69
CA ASN A 197 -33.03 9.69 8.56
C ASN A 197 -32.63 11.02 7.93
N SER A 198 -31.33 11.30 7.87
CA SER A 198 -30.79 12.41 7.09
C SER A 198 -31.00 12.15 5.60
N THR A 199 -31.40 13.18 4.85
CA THR A 199 -31.42 13.16 3.38
C THR A 199 -30.02 13.38 2.79
N ILE A 200 -29.09 13.90 3.59
CA ILE A 200 -27.70 14.12 3.24
C ILE A 200 -26.90 12.88 3.62
N MET A 201 -26.03 12.42 2.72
CA MET A 201 -25.10 11.32 2.96
C MET A 201 -23.69 11.87 3.19
N PRO A 202 -22.89 11.24 4.07
CA PRO A 202 -21.51 11.65 4.26
C PRO A 202 -20.64 11.38 3.04
N GLU A 203 -19.71 12.28 2.77
CA GLU A 203 -18.65 12.10 1.78
C GLU A 203 -17.47 11.32 2.38
N TYR A 204 -17.25 11.41 3.69
CA TYR A 204 -16.14 10.78 4.40
C TYR A 204 -16.56 10.05 5.67
N ILE A 205 -15.73 9.09 6.08
CA ILE A 205 -15.85 8.39 7.36
C ILE A 205 -14.59 8.67 8.16
N ILE A 206 -14.75 9.15 9.38
CA ILE A 206 -13.67 9.75 10.15
C ILE A 206 -13.50 9.04 11.50
N LYS A 207 -12.26 8.88 11.97
CA LYS A 207 -11.99 8.31 13.31
C LYS A 207 -10.73 8.91 13.93
N GLU A 208 -10.77 9.24 15.22
CA GLU A 208 -9.55 9.64 15.94
C GLU A 208 -8.62 8.43 16.12
N PRO A 209 -7.32 8.54 15.78
CA PRO A 209 -6.37 7.47 16.07
C PRO A 209 -6.19 7.29 17.58
N LYS A 210 -6.14 6.04 18.08
CA LYS A 210 -5.99 5.78 19.51
C LYS A 210 -4.60 6.22 20.01
N LYS A 211 -4.58 6.95 21.13
CA LYS A 211 -3.33 7.49 21.72
C LYS A 211 -2.35 6.40 22.19
N GLN A 212 -2.85 5.20 22.47
CA GLN A 212 -2.07 4.04 22.91
C GLN A 212 -1.47 3.26 21.73
N SER A 213 -1.79 3.63 20.49
CA SER A 213 -1.25 3.00 19.30
C SER A 213 0.26 3.25 19.16
N GLU A 214 1.02 2.21 18.81
CA GLU A 214 2.49 2.29 18.64
C GLU A 214 2.90 3.32 17.56
N GLN A 215 2.06 3.48 16.52
CA GLN A 215 2.31 4.39 15.40
C GLN A 215 1.45 5.67 15.47
N TYR A 216 0.92 6.02 16.65
CA TYR A 216 0.02 7.16 16.84
C TYR A 216 0.58 8.46 16.23
N GLN A 217 1.86 8.77 16.44
CA GLN A 217 2.45 10.02 15.92
C GLN A 217 2.55 10.03 14.39
N GLU A 218 2.90 8.90 13.76
CA GLU A 218 2.96 8.80 12.30
C GLU A 218 1.56 8.83 11.69
N LEU A 219 0.58 8.17 12.31
CA LEU A 219 -0.83 8.27 11.92
C LEU A 219 -1.36 9.70 12.02
N LYS A 220 -0.98 10.45 13.06
CA LYS A 220 -1.33 11.87 13.13
C LYS A 220 -0.68 12.69 12.03
N LYS A 221 0.60 12.47 11.73
CA LYS A 221 1.27 13.17 10.62
C LYS A 221 0.56 12.87 9.30
N TYR A 222 0.25 11.59 9.05
CA TYR A 222 -0.56 11.17 7.92
C TYR A 222 -1.90 11.91 7.88
N ALA A 223 -2.68 11.86 8.96
CA ALA A 223 -3.99 12.49 9.05
C ALA A 223 -3.94 14.01 8.84
N LYS A 224 -3.00 14.70 9.50
CA LYS A 224 -2.77 16.13 9.32
C LYS A 224 -2.43 16.47 7.88
N PHE A 225 -1.61 15.64 7.24
CA PHE A 225 -1.20 15.84 5.87
C PHE A 225 -2.38 15.63 4.90
N VAL A 226 -3.00 14.45 4.89
CA VAL A 226 -4.06 14.10 3.91
C VAL A 226 -5.41 14.76 4.18
N GLY A 227 -5.75 14.99 5.45
CA GLY A 227 -6.95 15.71 5.86
C GLY A 227 -6.78 17.23 5.83
N ALA A 228 -5.58 17.68 5.45
CA ALA A 228 -5.18 19.08 5.43
C ALA A 228 -5.31 19.81 6.78
N TYR A 229 -5.37 19.11 7.93
CA TYR A 229 -5.54 19.73 9.25
C TYR A 229 -4.25 20.41 9.71
N SER A 230 -4.08 21.68 9.35
CA SER A 230 -2.94 22.47 9.82
C SER A 230 -3.33 23.84 10.30
N SER A 231 -2.54 24.22 11.26
CA SER A 231 -2.42 25.53 11.84
C SER A 231 -2.11 26.65 10.89
N ASN A 232 -1.39 26.30 9.85
CA ASN A 232 -0.94 27.22 8.85
C ASN A 232 -1.87 27.25 7.62
N ASN A 233 -2.99 26.53 7.66
CA ASN A 233 -3.97 26.48 6.58
C ASN A 233 -5.37 26.83 7.11
N GLU A 234 -5.53 28.06 7.61
CA GLU A 234 -6.81 28.56 8.15
C GLU A 234 -7.96 28.48 7.13
N ASN A 235 -7.63 28.48 5.83
CA ASN A 235 -8.58 28.40 4.72
C ASN A 235 -9.39 27.10 4.73
N ILE A 236 -8.86 26.01 5.30
CA ILE A 236 -9.62 24.76 5.43
C ILE A 236 -10.81 24.92 6.37
N PHE A 237 -10.80 25.88 7.30
CA PHE A 237 -11.92 26.07 8.23
C PHE A 237 -12.93 27.13 7.75
N THR A 238 -12.74 27.68 6.56
CA THR A 238 -13.69 28.63 5.97
C THR A 238 -14.96 27.90 5.53
N ALA A 239 -16.13 28.48 5.84
CA ALA A 239 -17.43 27.81 5.65
C ALA A 239 -17.74 27.36 4.21
N ASN A 240 -17.04 27.93 3.21
CA ASN A 240 -17.29 27.70 1.78
C ASN A 240 -16.10 27.03 1.05
N ASN A 241 -15.06 26.58 1.75
CA ASN A 241 -14.04 25.76 1.10
C ASN A 241 -14.62 24.35 0.88
N SER A 242 -15.01 24.05 -0.35
CA SER A 242 -15.61 22.78 -0.78
C SER A 242 -14.69 21.56 -0.63
N ASN A 243 -13.42 21.77 -0.32
CA ASN A 243 -12.44 20.71 -0.26
C ASN A 243 -12.01 20.41 1.18
N ALA A 244 -12.53 21.18 2.15
CA ALA A 244 -12.16 21.01 3.52
C ALA A 244 -13.19 20.18 4.30
N LEU A 245 -12.68 19.15 4.96
CA LEU A 245 -13.48 18.22 5.73
C LEU A 245 -14.16 18.90 6.94
N ARG A 246 -15.40 18.50 7.20
CA ARG A 246 -16.28 18.90 8.30
C ARG A 246 -16.83 17.66 8.98
N ILE A 247 -16.40 17.39 10.20
CA ILE A 247 -16.83 16.22 10.96
C ILE A 247 -18.19 16.54 11.60
N SER A 248 -19.15 15.62 11.51
CA SER A 248 -20.48 15.77 12.13
C SER A 248 -20.47 15.49 13.63
N ASN A 249 -19.57 16.12 14.36
CA ASN A 249 -19.53 16.10 15.81
C ASN A 249 -19.53 17.56 16.31
N ASP A 250 -20.33 17.86 17.35
CA ASP A 250 -20.55 19.22 17.82
C ASP A 250 -19.23 19.95 18.13
N ASP A 251 -18.27 19.25 18.72
CA ASP A 251 -16.95 19.78 19.05
C ASP A 251 -16.12 20.22 17.81
N TYR A 252 -16.48 19.70 16.64
CA TYR A 252 -15.83 19.96 15.35
C TYR A 252 -16.65 20.84 14.39
N ILE A 253 -17.95 20.98 14.66
CA ILE A 253 -18.90 21.77 13.86
C ILE A 253 -19.03 23.20 14.39
N GLU A 254 -18.69 23.44 15.66
CA GLU A 254 -19.26 24.54 16.41
C GLU A 254 -19.13 25.92 15.76
N SER A 255 -20.29 26.47 15.40
CA SER A 255 -20.46 27.87 15.04
C SER A 255 -20.92 28.72 16.23
N GLY A 256 -20.60 28.29 17.46
CA GLY A 256 -21.17 28.85 18.71
C GLY A 256 -20.15 29.41 19.70
N THR A 257 -18.89 28.95 19.67
CA THR A 257 -17.80 29.65 20.35
C THR A 257 -17.23 30.69 19.39
N ASN A 258 -17.07 31.93 19.85
CA ASN A 258 -16.48 33.02 19.05
C ASN A 258 -15.00 32.78 18.67
N ASP A 259 -14.47 31.57 18.86
CA ASP A 259 -13.05 31.27 18.74
C ASP A 259 -12.81 30.10 17.78
N ARG A 260 -12.78 30.38 16.48
CA ARG A 260 -12.37 29.44 15.41
C ARG A 260 -11.03 28.75 15.71
N ARG A 261 -10.18 29.38 16.54
CA ARG A 261 -8.88 28.85 16.97
C ARG A 261 -9.04 27.60 17.85
N SER A 262 -10.13 27.47 18.61
CA SER A 262 -10.36 26.31 19.48
C SER A 262 -10.62 25.04 18.66
N ILE A 263 -11.48 25.16 17.64
CA ILE A 263 -11.84 24.07 16.71
C ILE A 263 -10.63 23.66 15.88
N TRP A 264 -9.89 24.62 15.34
CA TRP A 264 -8.65 24.30 14.63
C TRP A 264 -7.69 23.56 15.56
N LYS A 265 -7.41 24.06 16.77
CA LYS A 265 -6.57 23.34 17.72
C LYS A 265 -7.07 21.92 17.98
N LYS A 266 -8.38 21.69 17.99
CA LYS A 266 -8.96 20.35 18.11
C LYS A 266 -8.63 19.47 16.90
N TYR A 267 -8.89 19.92 15.67
CA TYR A 267 -8.50 19.19 14.45
C TYR A 267 -6.98 18.90 14.40
N GLU A 268 -6.15 19.84 14.84
CA GLU A 268 -4.70 19.65 14.86
C GLU A 268 -4.23 18.73 16.01
N ASN A 269 -4.90 18.76 17.16
CA ASN A 269 -4.54 17.94 18.31
C ASN A 269 -5.06 16.52 18.17
N GLU A 270 -6.28 16.32 17.70
CA GLU A 270 -6.91 15.01 17.54
C GLU A 270 -6.54 14.39 16.18
N ALA A 271 -6.37 15.20 15.13
CA ALA A 271 -5.92 14.80 13.78
C ALA A 271 -6.62 13.52 13.30
N PRO A 272 -7.95 13.57 13.11
CA PRO A 272 -8.72 12.37 12.89
C PRO A 272 -8.54 11.80 11.47
N LEU A 273 -8.38 10.49 11.38
CA LEU A 273 -8.14 9.74 10.16
C LEU A 273 -9.37 9.69 9.26
N ILE A 274 -9.16 9.83 7.96
CA ILE A 274 -10.16 9.51 6.93
C ILE A 274 -10.06 8.01 6.65
N CYS A 275 -11.16 7.27 6.82
CA CYS A 275 -11.22 5.80 6.80
C CYS A 275 -11.98 5.19 5.62
N ASN A 276 -12.46 6.02 4.69
CA ASN A 276 -13.03 5.59 3.42
C ASN A 276 -12.16 5.96 2.20
N VAL A 277 -11.04 6.65 2.45
CA VAL A 277 -10.04 7.04 1.45
C VAL A 277 -8.66 6.89 2.08
N VAL A 278 -7.74 6.23 1.38
CA VAL A 278 -6.34 6.07 1.82
C VAL A 278 -5.39 6.50 0.70
N TYR A 279 -4.24 7.05 1.07
CA TYR A 279 -3.17 7.42 0.15
C TYR A 279 -1.98 6.50 0.42
N PRO A 280 -1.90 5.33 -0.25
CA PRO A 280 -0.89 4.32 0.07
C PRO A 280 0.50 4.91 -0.03
N GLN A 281 0.81 5.62 -1.12
CA GLN A 281 2.13 6.23 -1.36
C GLN A 281 2.63 7.09 -0.20
N VAL A 282 1.73 7.85 0.44
CA VAL A 282 2.05 8.66 1.64
C VAL A 282 2.37 7.76 2.83
N LEU A 283 1.56 6.73 3.08
CA LEU A 283 1.83 5.75 4.15
C LEU A 283 3.17 5.04 3.91
N GLY A 284 3.49 4.75 2.65
CA GLY A 284 4.78 4.19 2.24
C GLY A 284 6.00 5.00 2.63
N VAL A 285 5.89 6.32 2.47
CA VAL A 285 6.94 7.24 2.90
C VAL A 285 7.12 7.17 4.42
N LEU A 286 6.03 7.11 5.18
CA LEU A 286 6.08 6.99 6.65
C LEU A 286 6.59 5.61 7.09
N ASP A 287 6.24 4.56 6.36
CA ASP A 287 6.70 3.21 6.59
C ASP A 287 8.17 3.01 6.23
N SER A 288 8.77 3.87 5.41
CA SER A 288 10.17 3.71 4.96
C SER A 288 11.19 3.65 6.11
N ASP A 289 10.89 4.33 7.21
CA ASP A 289 11.72 4.41 8.42
C ASP A 289 11.37 3.33 9.47
N THR A 290 10.33 2.53 9.21
CA THR A 290 9.89 1.44 10.12
C THR A 290 10.60 0.11 9.82
N ARG A 291 10.54 -0.84 10.75
CA ARG A 291 11.34 -2.07 10.70
C ARG A 291 10.78 -3.09 9.69
N GLY A 292 9.46 -3.23 9.66
CA GLY A 292 8.66 -4.07 8.78
C GLY A 292 8.33 -3.41 7.45
N LYS A 293 8.45 -2.07 7.37
CA LYS A 293 8.11 -1.25 6.20
C LYS A 293 6.62 -1.28 5.86
N ASN A 294 5.78 -1.50 6.85
CA ASN A 294 4.32 -1.51 6.72
C ASN A 294 3.59 -1.22 8.03
N GLU A 295 4.28 -0.88 9.12
CA GLU A 295 3.69 -0.73 10.44
C GLU A 295 2.67 0.40 10.52
N VAL A 296 2.94 1.56 9.92
CA VAL A 296 2.01 2.69 9.87
C VAL A 296 0.81 2.34 8.99
N SER A 297 1.03 1.69 7.84
CA SER A 297 -0.06 1.21 6.99
C SER A 297 -0.96 0.19 7.69
N CYS A 298 -0.37 -0.73 8.44
CA CYS A 298 -1.11 -1.74 9.18
C CYS A 298 -1.85 -1.17 10.38
N GLU A 299 -1.26 -0.22 11.08
CA GLU A 299 -1.94 0.46 12.17
C GLU A 299 -3.07 1.36 11.65
N TYR A 300 -2.92 2.00 10.48
CA TYR A 300 -4.01 2.67 9.78
C TYR A 300 -5.15 1.69 9.47
N ALA A 301 -4.83 0.52 8.90
CA ALA A 301 -5.81 -0.50 8.56
C ALA A 301 -6.59 -0.98 9.79
N LYS A 302 -5.90 -1.18 10.91
CA LYS A 302 -6.48 -1.55 12.19
C LYS A 302 -7.38 -0.45 12.76
N GLU A 303 -6.92 0.79 12.81
CA GLU A 303 -7.72 1.91 13.30
C GLU A 303 -8.96 2.14 12.44
N CYS A 304 -8.79 2.14 11.11
CA CYS A 304 -9.90 2.34 10.19
C CYS A 304 -10.76 1.08 9.96
N GLY A 305 -10.42 -0.07 10.54
CA GLY A 305 -11.17 -1.32 10.38
C GLY A 305 -11.25 -1.74 8.91
N VAL A 306 -10.10 -1.84 8.25
CA VAL A 306 -9.97 -2.16 6.83
C VAL A 306 -9.10 -3.40 6.68
N SER A 307 -9.53 -4.37 5.85
CA SER A 307 -8.69 -5.52 5.51
C SER A 307 -7.65 -5.12 4.46
N TRP A 308 -6.38 -5.45 4.69
CA TRP A 308 -5.30 -5.16 3.76
C TRP A 308 -4.38 -6.38 3.62
N SER A 309 -4.92 -7.45 3.02
CA SER A 309 -4.28 -8.76 2.94
C SER A 309 -2.88 -8.73 2.33
N ALA A 310 -2.68 -7.90 1.31
CA ALA A 310 -1.41 -7.77 0.60
C ALA A 310 -0.26 -7.26 1.49
N LEU A 311 -0.56 -6.45 2.52
CA LEU A 311 0.44 -5.99 3.49
C LEU A 311 0.70 -6.98 4.61
N LYS A 312 -0.06 -8.08 4.72
CA LYS A 312 0.06 -9.10 5.77
C LYS A 312 0.11 -8.50 7.18
N CYS A 313 -0.76 -7.51 7.41
CA CYS A 313 -0.93 -6.91 8.72
C CYS A 313 -1.32 -7.99 9.74
N LYS A 314 -0.60 -8.02 10.85
CA LYS A 314 -0.76 -9.01 11.92
C LYS A 314 -1.77 -8.56 12.96
#